data_AF-A0ABD2JWV8-F1
#
_entry.id   AF-A0ABD2JWV8-F1
#
_cell.length_a   1.000
_cell.length_b   1.000
_cell.length_c   1.000
_cell.angle_alpha   90.00
_cell.angle_beta   90.00
_cell.angle_gamma   90.00
#
_symmetry.space_group_name_H-M   'P 1'
#
loop_
_entity.id
_entity.type
_entity.pdbx_description
1 polymer ?
#
loop_
_entity_poly.entity_id
_entity_poly.type
_entity_poly.pdbx_seq_one_letter_code
_entity_poly.pdbx_strand_id
1 'polypeptide(L)'
;MHSNHWDSTHQHFNHWDSILRHSNHWDSILMHSKHWGLNSHAFQSLGLNSPAFKSLGLNPPAFQSLGLNSPAFQTLGLNPPAFQSLGLNSHAFQSLGLNPPAFQSLGLNSHAFQSMGLNYHAFQSLGLNPPAFQALGLNSPAFQSLGLNSPAFQSLGLNSHAFQSLGLNPPAFQALGLNPPTFQSLGLNSPAFQSLGLNSPAFQSLGLNSHAFQSLGLNPPAFQALGLNPPTFQSLGLNSPAFQSLGLNSPAFQSLGLNSHAFQSLGLNPPAFQALGLNSHAFQSPGLNPPEFHHWDSILRHSNHWD
;
A
#
# COMPACT_ATOMS: atom_id res chain seq x y z
N MET A 1 27.73 5.48 -75.45
CA MET A 1 26.67 5.95 -74.51
C MET A 1 27.25 5.92 -73.11
N HIS A 2 26.91 6.91 -72.27
CA HIS A 2 27.23 7.02 -70.84
C HIS A 2 28.71 6.85 -70.40
N SER A 3 29.26 7.97 -69.93
CA SER A 3 30.46 8.00 -69.08
C SER A 3 30.12 8.74 -67.78
N ASN A 4 30.65 8.23 -66.66
CA ASN A 4 31.04 8.93 -65.43
C ASN A 4 30.09 9.97 -64.79
N HIS A 5 29.77 9.76 -63.51
CA HIS A 5 29.84 10.87 -62.53
C HIS A 5 30.43 10.36 -61.19
N TRP A 6 31.15 11.23 -60.49
CA TRP A 6 31.94 10.91 -59.29
C TRP A 6 31.23 11.25 -57.96
N ASP A 7 31.67 10.54 -56.92
CA ASP A 7 31.78 10.87 -55.47
C ASP A 7 31.04 12.10 -54.88
N SER A 8 30.44 11.89 -53.70
CA SER A 8 31.05 12.34 -52.42
C SER A 8 30.29 11.91 -51.16
N THR A 9 31.01 11.44 -50.15
CA THR A 9 30.56 11.28 -48.75
C THR A 9 30.60 12.59 -47.97
N HIS A 10 29.62 12.88 -47.08
CA HIS A 10 29.66 13.84 -45.94
C HIS A 10 28.48 13.53 -44.96
N GLN A 11 28.52 13.87 -43.64
CA GLN A 11 27.48 13.49 -42.64
C GLN A 11 26.94 14.69 -41.74
N HIS A 12 25.57 14.97 -41.74
CA HIS A 12 24.76 16.15 -41.20
C HIS A 12 23.21 15.93 -40.82
N PHE A 13 22.38 16.94 -40.36
CA PHE A 13 20.97 16.82 -39.76
C PHE A 13 19.95 18.06 -39.78
N ASN A 14 18.60 17.89 -39.46
CA ASN A 14 17.55 18.78 -38.76
C ASN A 14 16.21 19.35 -39.45
N HIS A 15 15.08 19.63 -38.68
CA HIS A 15 13.91 20.59 -38.95
C HIS A 15 12.40 20.14 -38.59
N TRP A 16 11.35 21.05 -38.48
CA TRP A 16 9.86 20.81 -38.18
C TRP A 16 8.85 22.04 -38.28
N ASP A 17 7.47 21.89 -38.28
CA ASP A 17 6.36 22.96 -38.24
C ASP A 17 4.85 22.49 -37.95
N SER A 18 3.80 23.36 -37.67
CA SER A 18 2.28 23.08 -37.59
C SER A 18 1.27 24.30 -37.36
N ILE A 19 -0.10 24.23 -37.60
CA ILE A 19 -1.10 25.40 -37.45
C ILE A 19 -2.64 25.26 -36.98
N LEU A 20 -3.74 25.75 -37.67
CA LEU A 20 -5.00 26.43 -37.09
C LEU A 20 -6.50 25.98 -37.42
N ARG A 21 -7.59 26.83 -37.19
CA ARG A 21 -9.11 26.56 -37.10
C ARG A 21 -9.54 25.23 -37.72
N HIS A 22 -9.39 24.18 -36.92
CA HIS A 22 -9.57 22.78 -37.31
C HIS A 22 -9.30 22.47 -38.78
N SER A 23 -8.04 22.24 -39.11
CA SER A 23 -7.67 21.14 -40.02
C SER A 23 -6.26 20.62 -39.75
N ASN A 24 -6.19 19.42 -39.17
CA ASN A 24 -5.30 18.32 -39.59
C ASN A 24 -3.79 18.62 -39.78
N HIS A 25 -3.01 18.53 -38.69
CA HIS A 25 -1.57 18.23 -38.82
C HIS A 25 -0.99 17.48 -37.59
N TRP A 26 -1.59 16.33 -37.24
CA TRP A 26 -1.23 15.54 -36.05
C TRP A 26 -0.42 14.25 -36.33
N ASP A 27 -0.17 13.89 -37.58
CA ASP A 27 0.46 12.59 -37.93
C ASP A 27 1.99 12.56 -37.81
N SER A 28 2.66 13.70 -37.59
CA SER A 28 4.13 13.80 -37.60
C SER A 28 4.83 13.41 -36.27
N ILE A 29 4.10 13.11 -35.19
CA ILE A 29 4.66 12.64 -33.91
C ILE A 29 4.16 11.22 -33.57
N LEU A 30 3.90 10.40 -34.60
CA LEU A 30 3.52 8.98 -34.48
C LEU A 30 4.67 8.00 -34.78
N MET A 31 5.85 8.51 -35.13
CA MET A 31 7.06 7.73 -35.40
C MET A 31 7.97 7.69 -34.17
N HIS A 32 7.82 6.64 -33.33
CA HIS A 32 8.91 5.84 -32.72
C HIS A 32 8.45 4.78 -31.69
N SER A 33 7.16 4.72 -31.30
CA SER A 33 6.67 3.67 -30.37
C SER A 33 6.24 2.37 -31.09
N LYS A 34 7.17 1.74 -31.82
CA LYS A 34 7.02 0.39 -32.41
C LYS A 34 8.31 -0.42 -32.32
N HIS A 35 8.55 -1.03 -31.16
CA HIS A 35 9.57 -2.07 -30.99
C HIS A 35 8.92 -3.37 -30.48
N TRP A 36 8.49 -4.22 -31.41
CA TRP A 36 8.05 -5.59 -31.14
C TRP A 36 9.29 -6.49 -31.03
N GLY A 37 10.03 -6.36 -29.92
CA GLY A 37 11.30 -7.05 -29.70
C GLY A 37 11.12 -8.55 -29.45
N LEU A 38 11.23 -9.36 -30.51
CA LEU A 38 11.32 -10.82 -30.41
C LEU A 38 12.78 -11.24 -30.13
N ASN A 39 13.01 -11.84 -28.96
CA ASN A 39 14.25 -12.48 -28.49
C ASN A 39 15.55 -11.64 -28.45
N SER A 40 16.01 -11.36 -27.23
CA SER A 40 17.29 -11.88 -26.69
C SER A 40 17.63 -11.27 -25.32
N HIS A 41 17.34 -9.98 -25.16
CA HIS A 41 17.54 -9.22 -23.92
C HIS A 41 16.23 -8.58 -23.44
N ALA A 42 16.24 -7.95 -22.27
CA ALA A 42 15.04 -7.46 -21.59
C ALA A 42 14.23 -6.49 -22.45
N PHE A 43 12.89 -6.56 -22.36
CA PHE A 43 12.02 -5.54 -22.92
C PHE A 43 12.22 -4.25 -22.10
N GLN A 44 12.68 -3.20 -22.77
CA GLN A 44 12.92 -1.88 -22.18
C GLN A 44 12.14 -0.82 -22.97
N SER A 45 11.47 0.09 -22.26
CA SER A 45 10.73 1.19 -22.86
C SER A 45 10.94 2.50 -22.11
N LEU A 46 11.19 3.59 -22.86
CA LEU A 46 11.47 4.92 -22.33
C LEU A 46 10.50 5.95 -22.93
N GLY A 47 9.79 6.67 -22.07
CA GLY A 47 8.99 7.84 -22.43
C GLY A 47 9.60 9.11 -21.88
N LEU A 48 9.84 10.11 -22.73
CA LEU A 48 10.34 11.43 -22.33
C LEU A 48 9.31 12.49 -22.75
N ASN A 49 8.73 13.20 -21.78
CA ASN A 49 7.77 14.29 -21.98
C ASN A 49 6.55 13.92 -22.87
N SER A 50 6.16 12.64 -22.94
CA SER A 50 5.05 12.19 -23.79
C SER A 50 3.70 12.53 -23.15
N PRO A 51 2.73 13.14 -23.86
CA PRO A 51 1.39 13.42 -23.33
C PRO A 51 0.71 12.20 -22.73
N ALA A 52 0.92 11.03 -23.33
CA ALA A 52 0.64 9.73 -22.73
C ALA A 52 1.74 8.73 -23.10
N PHE A 53 2.28 8.04 -22.10
CA PHE A 53 3.17 6.91 -22.28
C PHE A 53 2.40 5.61 -22.00
N LYS A 54 2.52 4.64 -22.90
CA LYS A 54 1.92 3.31 -22.75
C LYS A 54 2.92 2.23 -23.15
N SER A 55 3.01 1.15 -22.37
CA SER A 55 3.90 0.04 -22.68
C SER A 55 3.28 -1.32 -22.36
N LEU A 56 3.49 -2.30 -23.24
CA LEU A 56 2.93 -3.65 -23.17
C LEU A 56 4.02 -4.68 -23.45
N GLY A 57 4.23 -5.60 -22.52
CA GLY A 57 5.12 -6.76 -22.69
C GLY A 57 4.33 -8.08 -22.62
N LEU A 58 4.53 -8.95 -23.61
CA LEU A 58 3.95 -10.29 -23.68
C LEU A 58 5.05 -11.35 -23.58
N ASN A 59 5.17 -12.01 -22.43
CA ASN A 59 6.21 -12.99 -22.10
C ASN A 59 7.68 -12.54 -22.36
N PRO A 60 8.10 -11.27 -22.16
CA PRO A 60 9.49 -10.88 -22.42
C PRO A 60 10.43 -11.44 -21.34
N PRO A 61 11.73 -11.67 -21.62
CA PRO A 61 12.69 -12.22 -20.63
C PRO A 61 12.80 -11.40 -19.33
N ALA A 62 12.56 -10.10 -19.41
CA ALA A 62 12.15 -9.23 -18.30
C ALA A 62 11.39 -8.03 -18.91
N PHE A 63 10.58 -7.34 -18.12
CA PHE A 63 9.91 -6.10 -18.50
C PHE A 63 10.42 -4.94 -17.64
N GLN A 64 10.94 -3.89 -18.28
CA GLN A 64 11.36 -2.66 -17.65
C GLN A 64 10.75 -1.46 -18.39
N SER A 65 10.25 -0.47 -17.66
CA SER A 65 9.64 0.70 -18.26
C SER A 65 9.88 1.96 -17.43
N LEU A 66 10.26 3.05 -18.11
CA LEU A 66 10.61 4.34 -17.52
C LEU A 66 9.84 5.47 -18.23
N GLY A 67 9.08 6.26 -17.46
CA GLY A 67 8.41 7.47 -17.95
C GLY A 67 8.86 8.71 -17.20
N LEU A 68 9.39 9.69 -17.92
CA LEU A 68 9.75 11.01 -17.38
C LEU A 68 8.74 12.05 -17.89
N ASN A 69 8.19 12.83 -16.96
CA ASN A 69 7.26 13.95 -17.23
C ASN A 69 6.11 13.59 -18.17
N SER A 70 5.58 12.36 -18.06
CA SER A 70 4.50 11.87 -18.95
C SER A 70 3.16 11.95 -18.22
N PRO A 71 2.24 12.89 -18.57
CA PRO A 71 1.03 13.14 -17.78
C PRO A 71 0.17 11.91 -17.52
N ALA A 72 0.00 11.03 -18.52
CA ALA A 72 -0.47 9.67 -18.29
C ALA A 72 0.69 8.68 -18.53
N PHE A 73 0.88 7.75 -17.60
CA PHE A 73 1.85 6.66 -17.69
C PHE A 73 1.14 5.34 -17.38
N GLN A 74 1.16 4.39 -18.33
CA GLN A 74 0.48 3.11 -18.22
C GLN A 74 1.40 1.95 -18.64
N THR A 75 1.52 0.93 -17.80
CA THR A 75 2.34 -0.28 -18.08
C THR A 75 1.57 -1.57 -17.83
N LEU A 76 1.72 -2.53 -18.75
CA LEU A 76 1.13 -3.87 -18.66
C LEU A 76 2.17 -4.94 -19.02
N GLY A 77 2.43 -5.88 -18.11
CA GLY A 77 3.28 -7.04 -18.36
C GLY A 77 2.52 -8.34 -18.14
N LEU A 78 2.48 -9.20 -19.16
CA LEU A 78 1.92 -10.55 -19.08
C LEU A 78 3.06 -11.58 -19.01
N ASN A 79 3.15 -12.29 -17.89
CA ASN A 79 4.12 -13.34 -17.56
C ASN A 79 5.64 -13.01 -17.77
N PRO A 80 6.14 -11.78 -17.54
CA PRO A 80 7.59 -11.56 -17.57
C PRO A 80 8.25 -12.17 -16.30
N PRO A 81 9.42 -12.82 -16.38
CA PRO A 81 10.16 -13.34 -15.21
C PRO A 81 10.45 -12.28 -14.14
N ALA A 82 10.60 -11.01 -14.54
CA ALA A 82 10.59 -9.86 -13.67
C ALA A 82 9.89 -8.68 -14.35
N PHE A 83 9.09 -7.93 -13.59
CA PHE A 83 8.41 -6.72 -14.02
C PHE A 83 8.88 -5.52 -13.20
N GLN A 84 9.27 -4.44 -13.86
CA GLN A 84 9.69 -3.18 -13.23
C GLN A 84 9.09 -1.99 -13.98
N SER A 85 8.51 -1.05 -13.23
CA SER A 85 7.85 0.14 -13.78
C SER A 85 8.17 1.39 -12.94
N LEU A 86 8.69 2.44 -13.60
CA LEU A 86 9.16 3.67 -12.97
C LEU A 86 8.57 4.91 -13.65
N GLY A 87 7.85 5.74 -12.90
CA GLY A 87 7.32 7.02 -13.38
C GLY A 87 7.79 8.20 -12.54
N LEU A 88 8.39 9.22 -13.17
CA LEU A 88 8.74 10.49 -12.54
C LEU A 88 7.82 11.61 -13.08
N ASN A 89 7.18 12.35 -12.18
CA ASN A 89 6.34 13.51 -12.48
C ASN A 89 5.15 13.23 -13.44
N SER A 90 4.52 12.06 -13.34
CA SER A 90 3.35 11.67 -14.15
C SER A 90 2.04 11.96 -13.40
N HIS A 91 1.12 12.75 -13.97
CA HIS A 91 -0.16 13.05 -13.31
C HIS A 91 -0.96 11.78 -12.96
N ALA A 92 -0.97 10.77 -13.82
CA ALA A 92 -1.49 9.44 -13.51
C ALA A 92 -0.43 8.38 -13.82
N PHE A 93 -0.01 7.65 -12.78
CA PHE A 93 0.81 6.44 -12.89
C PHE A 93 -0.08 5.21 -12.71
N GLN A 94 -0.04 4.29 -13.68
CA GLN A 94 -0.73 3.00 -13.64
C GLN A 94 0.20 1.86 -14.06
N SER A 95 0.23 0.80 -13.26
CA SER A 95 1.12 -0.35 -13.47
C SER A 95 0.41 -1.66 -13.14
N LEU A 96 0.37 -2.59 -14.10
CA LEU A 96 -0.35 -3.86 -14.02
C LEU A 96 0.55 -5.04 -14.45
N GLY A 97 0.75 -6.01 -13.55
CA GLY A 97 1.51 -7.24 -13.83
C GLY A 97 0.66 -8.49 -13.62
N LEU A 98 0.52 -9.32 -14.66
CA LEU A 98 -0.19 -10.61 -14.58
C LEU A 98 0.81 -11.77 -14.62
N ASN A 99 0.84 -12.56 -13.55
CA ASN A 99 1.76 -13.68 -13.30
C ASN A 99 3.29 -13.41 -13.39
N PRO A 100 3.85 -12.22 -13.06
CA PRO A 100 5.30 -12.07 -12.93
C PRO A 100 5.81 -12.67 -11.60
N PRO A 101 6.91 -13.45 -11.57
CA PRO A 101 7.54 -13.85 -10.30
C PRO A 101 7.89 -12.67 -9.40
N ALA A 102 8.48 -11.61 -9.95
CA ALA A 102 8.76 -10.37 -9.22
C ALA A 102 8.09 -9.18 -9.90
N PHE A 103 7.39 -8.36 -9.13
CA PHE A 103 6.74 -7.12 -9.56
C PHE A 103 7.25 -5.94 -8.74
N GLN A 104 7.75 -4.91 -9.42
CA GLN A 104 8.21 -3.66 -8.82
C GLN A 104 7.59 -2.45 -9.52
N SER A 105 7.13 -1.48 -8.73
CA SER A 105 6.35 -0.35 -9.20
C SER A 105 6.69 0.89 -8.37
N LEU A 106 7.25 1.92 -9.01
CA LEU A 106 7.81 3.11 -8.35
C LEU A 106 7.32 4.39 -9.02
N GLY A 107 6.64 5.25 -8.25
CA GLY A 107 6.13 6.54 -8.71
C GLY A 107 6.63 7.69 -7.85
N LEU A 108 7.24 8.70 -8.47
CA LEU A 108 7.70 9.92 -7.80
C LEU A 108 6.89 11.13 -8.29
N ASN A 109 6.34 11.90 -7.35
CA ASN A 109 5.55 13.12 -7.57
C ASN A 109 4.39 12.91 -8.56
N SER A 110 3.71 11.76 -8.49
CA SER A 110 2.61 11.41 -9.39
C SER A 110 1.26 11.78 -8.78
N HIS A 111 0.41 12.56 -9.46
CA HIS A 111 -0.83 13.06 -8.82
C HIS A 111 -1.77 11.91 -8.38
N ALA A 112 -1.82 10.83 -9.15
CA ALA A 112 -2.37 9.55 -8.74
C ALA A 112 -1.40 8.42 -9.06
N PHE A 113 -1.22 7.51 -8.12
CA PHE A 113 -0.41 6.30 -8.25
C PHE A 113 -1.28 5.06 -8.03
N GLN A 114 -1.32 4.18 -9.02
CA GLN A 114 -2.03 2.90 -8.94
C GLN A 114 -1.13 1.75 -9.41
N SER A 115 -1.09 0.67 -8.61
CA SER A 115 -0.19 -0.46 -8.81
C SER A 115 -0.91 -1.76 -8.51
N MET A 116 -0.92 -2.69 -9.47
CA MET A 116 -1.70 -3.93 -9.41
C MET A 116 -0.90 -5.15 -9.85
N GLY A 117 -0.84 -6.17 -9.00
CA GLY A 117 -0.24 -7.48 -9.32
C GLY A 117 -1.24 -8.61 -9.13
N LEU A 118 -1.26 -9.58 -10.05
CA LEU A 118 -1.98 -10.85 -9.91
C LEU A 118 -0.99 -12.04 -9.99
N ASN A 119 -1.07 -12.99 -9.05
CA ASN A 119 -0.34 -14.27 -9.04
C ASN A 119 1.20 -14.15 -9.13
N TYR A 120 1.83 -13.47 -8.19
CA TYR A 120 3.26 -13.15 -8.21
C TYR A 120 3.98 -13.74 -6.97
N HIS A 121 5.30 -13.91 -6.99
CA HIS A 121 6.05 -14.33 -5.78
C HIS A 121 6.37 -13.16 -4.85
N ALA A 122 6.69 -11.98 -5.39
CA ALA A 122 6.88 -10.75 -4.63
C ALA A 122 6.35 -9.51 -5.37
N PHE A 123 5.60 -8.65 -4.66
CA PHE A 123 5.14 -7.34 -5.14
C PHE A 123 5.70 -6.26 -4.22
N GLN A 124 6.31 -5.25 -4.83
CA GLN A 124 6.80 -4.05 -4.16
C GLN A 124 6.24 -2.82 -4.87
N SER A 125 5.59 -1.96 -4.10
CA SER A 125 4.95 -0.74 -4.59
C SER A 125 5.34 0.45 -3.74
N LEU A 126 5.94 1.46 -4.37
CA LEU A 126 6.52 2.63 -3.70
C LEU A 126 6.03 3.93 -4.35
N GLY A 127 5.33 4.76 -3.58
CA GLY A 127 4.91 6.10 -3.98
C GLY A 127 5.59 7.17 -3.13
N LEU A 128 6.29 8.11 -3.78
CA LEU A 128 6.88 9.27 -3.13
C LEU A 128 6.11 10.54 -3.52
N ASN A 129 5.45 11.15 -2.53
CA ASN A 129 4.58 12.33 -2.65
C ASN A 129 3.31 12.24 -3.56
N PRO A 130 2.66 11.08 -3.80
CA PRO A 130 1.42 11.06 -4.57
C PRO A 130 0.19 11.50 -3.73
N PRO A 131 -0.62 12.49 -4.15
CA PRO A 131 -1.91 12.83 -3.56
C PRO A 131 -2.82 11.62 -3.28
N ALA A 132 -2.84 10.63 -4.17
CA ALA A 132 -3.47 9.33 -3.93
C ALA A 132 -2.54 8.17 -4.33
N PHE A 133 -2.33 7.24 -3.39
CA PHE A 133 -1.60 5.99 -3.58
C PHE A 133 -2.54 4.80 -3.41
N GLN A 134 -2.51 3.86 -4.36
CA GLN A 134 -3.25 2.61 -4.29
C GLN A 134 -2.39 1.42 -4.73
N ALA A 135 -2.27 0.41 -3.85
CA ALA A 135 -1.63 -0.87 -4.14
C ALA A 135 -2.62 -2.03 -4.00
N LEU A 136 -2.79 -2.83 -5.06
CA LEU A 136 -3.58 -4.06 -5.07
C LEU A 136 -2.69 -5.27 -5.39
N GLY A 137 -2.74 -6.29 -4.54
CA GLY A 137 -2.01 -7.54 -4.73
C GLY A 137 -2.89 -8.77 -4.51
N LEU A 138 -3.09 -9.59 -5.55
CA LEU A 138 -3.85 -10.84 -5.44
C LEU A 138 -2.92 -12.05 -5.56
N ASN A 139 -3.02 -12.99 -4.61
CA ASN A 139 -2.31 -14.27 -4.52
C ASN A 139 -0.78 -14.14 -4.56
N SER A 140 -0.11 -14.03 -3.39
CA SER A 140 1.36 -13.97 -3.36
C SER A 140 2.06 -14.24 -2.03
N PRO A 141 3.15 -15.03 -2.00
CA PRO A 141 4.05 -15.12 -0.85
C PRO A 141 4.41 -13.78 -0.19
N ALA A 142 4.75 -12.73 -0.94
CA ALA A 142 5.14 -11.43 -0.37
C ALA A 142 4.46 -10.23 -1.04
N PHE A 143 3.75 -9.43 -0.25
CA PHE A 143 3.20 -8.13 -0.65
C PHE A 143 3.75 -7.01 0.24
N GLN A 144 4.39 -6.01 -0.39
CA GLN A 144 4.98 -4.84 0.26
C GLN A 144 4.50 -3.54 -0.40
N SER A 145 4.05 -2.60 0.43
CA SER A 145 3.42 -1.35 0.02
C SER A 145 3.91 -0.19 0.87
N LEU A 146 4.54 0.82 0.25
CA LEU A 146 5.17 1.96 0.92
C LEU A 146 4.75 3.29 0.29
N GLY A 147 4.18 4.19 1.10
CA GLY A 147 3.79 5.53 0.69
C GLY A 147 4.42 6.61 1.57
N LEU A 148 5.06 7.60 0.96
CA LEU A 148 5.57 8.80 1.63
C LEU A 148 4.74 10.01 1.21
N ASN A 149 4.30 10.79 2.21
CA ASN A 149 3.55 12.04 2.08
C ASN A 149 2.34 11.91 1.13
N SER A 150 1.53 10.88 1.32
CA SER A 150 0.41 10.53 0.43
C SER A 150 -0.96 10.83 1.08
N PRO A 151 -1.62 11.97 0.79
CA PRO A 151 -2.93 12.35 1.35
C PRO A 151 -3.95 11.23 1.50
N ALA A 152 -4.13 10.40 0.46
CA ALA A 152 -4.78 9.11 0.60
C ALA A 152 -3.79 7.97 0.30
N PHE A 153 -3.63 7.04 1.24
CA PHE A 153 -2.87 5.82 1.07
C PHE A 153 -3.78 4.60 1.28
N GLN A 154 -3.89 3.74 0.26
CA GLN A 154 -4.66 2.50 0.30
C GLN A 154 -3.82 1.29 -0.12
N SER A 155 -3.93 0.22 0.65
CA SER A 155 -3.16 -1.01 0.45
C SER A 155 -4.02 -2.26 0.68
N LEU A 156 -4.16 -3.10 -0.34
CA LEU A 156 -5.04 -4.28 -0.33
C LEU A 156 -4.32 -5.54 -0.83
N GLY A 157 -4.18 -6.53 0.05
CA GLY A 157 -3.62 -7.85 -0.28
C GLY A 157 -4.63 -8.98 -0.05
N LEU A 158 -4.87 -9.81 -1.06
CA LEU A 158 -5.69 -11.02 -0.95
C LEU A 158 -4.83 -12.27 -1.07
N ASN A 159 -4.97 -13.22 -0.14
CA ASN A 159 -4.27 -14.50 -0.11
C ASN A 159 -2.74 -14.35 -0.26
N SER A 160 -2.13 -13.39 0.44
CA SER A 160 -0.66 -13.34 0.52
C SER A 160 -0.11 -14.30 1.60
N HIS A 161 1.20 -14.60 1.64
CA HIS A 161 1.78 -15.20 2.87
C HIS A 161 2.16 -14.11 3.88
N ALA A 162 2.84 -13.07 3.42
CA ALA A 162 3.11 -11.86 4.18
C ALA A 162 2.46 -10.63 3.52
N PHE A 163 1.77 -9.83 4.32
CA PHE A 163 1.28 -8.50 3.97
C PHE A 163 2.01 -7.45 4.81
N GLN A 164 2.67 -6.50 4.17
CA GLN A 164 3.36 -5.39 4.82
C GLN A 164 2.95 -4.05 4.17
N SER A 165 2.46 -3.13 5.00
CA SER A 165 1.97 -1.83 4.56
C SER A 165 2.50 -0.70 5.46
N LEU A 166 3.19 0.27 4.87
CA LEU A 166 3.85 1.38 5.57
C LEU A 166 3.48 2.74 4.95
N GLY A 167 2.89 3.62 5.76
CA GLY A 167 2.58 5.01 5.39
C GLY A 167 3.31 6.02 6.26
N LEU A 168 4.02 6.95 5.63
CA LEU A 168 4.72 8.06 6.31
C LEU A 168 4.05 9.39 5.97
N ASN A 169 3.46 10.04 6.98
CA ASN A 169 2.66 11.28 6.87
C ASN A 169 1.42 11.24 5.92
N PRO A 170 0.64 10.15 5.76
CA PRO A 170 -0.63 10.19 5.02
C PRO A 170 -1.80 10.71 5.88
N PRO A 171 -2.45 11.85 5.53
CA PRO A 171 -3.74 12.26 6.08
C PRO A 171 -4.77 11.12 6.29
N ALA A 172 -4.92 10.20 5.35
CA ALA A 172 -5.65 8.96 5.54
C ALA A 172 -4.84 7.73 5.10
N PHE A 173 -4.66 6.78 6.01
CA PHE A 173 -4.03 5.47 5.78
C PHE A 173 -5.06 4.35 5.95
N GLN A 174 -5.11 3.44 4.97
CA GLN A 174 -5.94 2.24 5.01
C GLN A 174 -5.17 1.01 4.54
N ALA A 175 -5.08 -0.01 5.39
CA ALA A 175 -4.52 -1.32 5.08
C ALA A 175 -5.54 -2.44 5.27
N LEU A 176 -5.69 -3.31 4.27
CA LEU A 176 -6.62 -4.44 4.26
C LEU A 176 -5.94 -5.72 3.77
N GLY A 177 -5.92 -6.77 4.62
CA GLY A 177 -5.37 -8.08 4.29
C GLY A 177 -6.39 -9.20 4.48
N LEU A 178 -6.66 -9.98 3.43
CA LEU A 178 -7.55 -11.15 3.51
C LEU A 178 -6.73 -12.45 3.42
N ASN A 179 -6.80 -13.26 4.47
CA ASN A 179 -6.11 -14.54 4.65
C ASN A 179 -4.56 -14.56 4.72
N PRO A 180 -3.80 -13.48 5.04
CA PRO A 180 -2.34 -13.60 5.15
C PRO A 180 -1.90 -14.22 6.50
N PRO A 181 -1.08 -15.30 6.50
CA PRO A 181 -0.32 -15.81 7.65
C PRO A 181 0.27 -14.72 8.55
N THR A 182 0.90 -13.69 7.98
CA THR A 182 1.34 -12.51 8.73
C THR A 182 0.82 -11.22 8.09
N PHE A 183 0.09 -10.42 8.87
CA PHE A 183 -0.33 -9.08 8.53
C PHE A 183 0.41 -8.04 9.37
N GLN A 184 1.04 -7.06 8.72
CA GLN A 184 1.74 -5.95 9.36
C GLN A 184 1.37 -4.62 8.73
N SER A 185 0.96 -3.66 9.57
CA SER A 185 0.48 -2.34 9.19
C SER A 185 1.08 -1.26 10.08
N LEU A 186 1.72 -0.26 9.47
CA LEU A 186 2.44 0.81 10.17
C LEU A 186 2.12 2.19 9.56
N GLY A 187 1.57 3.09 10.37
CA GLY A 187 1.32 4.49 10.00
C GLY A 187 2.05 5.46 10.92
N LEU A 188 2.88 6.33 10.36
CA LEU A 188 3.51 7.45 11.09
C LEU A 188 2.81 8.76 10.72
N ASN A 189 2.44 9.55 11.74
CA ASN A 189 1.80 10.87 11.62
C ASN A 189 0.58 10.84 10.67
N SER A 190 -0.32 9.86 10.87
CA SER A 190 -1.44 9.59 9.97
C SER A 190 -2.78 10.00 10.59
N PRO A 191 -3.32 11.21 10.35
CA PRO A 191 -4.55 11.71 10.98
C PRO A 191 -5.71 10.71 11.07
N ALA A 192 -6.00 9.95 10.03
CA ALA A 192 -6.80 8.73 10.13
C ALA A 192 -5.96 7.50 9.80
N PHE A 193 -5.86 6.56 10.75
CA PHE A 193 -5.22 5.26 10.55
C PHE A 193 -6.25 4.13 10.68
N GLN A 194 -6.42 3.33 9.64
CA GLN A 194 -7.30 2.16 9.60
C GLN A 194 -6.55 0.91 9.16
N SER A 195 -6.77 -0.19 9.89
CA SER A 195 -6.09 -1.47 9.68
C SER A 195 -7.05 -2.65 9.89
N LEU A 196 -7.27 -3.46 8.84
CA LEU A 196 -8.21 -4.57 8.85
C LEU A 196 -7.57 -5.87 8.34
N GLY A 197 -7.61 -6.92 9.16
CA GLY A 197 -7.12 -8.27 8.81
C GLY A 197 -8.20 -9.34 9.01
N LEU A 198 -8.44 -10.17 7.99
CA LEU A 198 -9.32 -11.34 8.10
C LEU A 198 -8.49 -12.63 8.01
N ASN A 199 -8.70 -13.55 8.97
CA ASN A 199 -8.06 -14.86 9.04
C ASN A 199 -6.52 -14.81 9.00
N SER A 200 -5.92 -13.90 9.79
CA SER A 200 -4.46 -13.73 9.85
C SER A 200 -3.84 -14.34 11.11
N PRO A 201 -3.17 -15.51 11.04
CA PRO A 201 -2.45 -16.13 12.16
C PRO A 201 -1.69 -15.17 13.08
N ALA A 202 -0.93 -14.22 12.51
CA ALA A 202 -0.42 -13.07 13.23
C ALA A 202 -0.93 -11.76 12.59
N PHE A 203 -1.61 -10.93 13.38
CA PHE A 203 -2.04 -9.59 13.00
C PHE A 203 -1.33 -8.54 13.88
N GLN A 204 -0.62 -7.60 13.24
CA GLN A 204 0.08 -6.50 13.90
C GLN A 204 -0.26 -5.14 13.27
N SER A 205 -0.59 -4.17 14.12
CA SER A 205 -1.10 -2.86 13.73
C SER A 205 -0.50 -1.77 14.61
N LEU A 206 0.28 -0.85 14.03
CA LEU A 206 1.04 0.17 14.76
C LEU A 206 0.79 1.58 14.18
N GLY A 207 0.28 2.49 15.02
CA GLY A 207 0.04 3.89 14.65
C GLY A 207 0.76 4.85 15.59
N LEU A 208 1.50 5.80 15.03
CA LEU A 208 2.19 6.85 15.80
C LEU A 208 1.65 8.22 15.39
N ASN A 209 1.23 9.02 16.38
CA ASN A 209 0.68 10.37 16.21
C ASN A 209 -0.50 10.45 15.22
N SER A 210 -1.33 9.40 15.18
CA SER A 210 -2.54 9.35 14.35
C SER A 210 -3.72 10.01 15.09
N HIS A 211 -4.42 10.95 14.47
CA HIS A 211 -5.50 11.70 15.15
C HIS A 211 -6.69 10.79 15.55
N ALA A 212 -6.89 9.70 14.80
CA ALA A 212 -7.70 8.54 15.17
C ALA A 212 -7.00 7.25 14.73
N PHE A 213 -6.97 6.25 15.62
CA PHE A 213 -6.45 4.90 15.36
C PHE A 213 -7.59 3.87 15.42
N GLN A 214 -7.75 3.09 14.36
CA GLN A 214 -8.73 1.99 14.28
C GLN A 214 -8.08 0.70 13.77
N SER A 215 -8.23 -0.38 14.54
CA SER A 215 -7.65 -1.69 14.23
C SER A 215 -8.66 -2.82 14.45
N LEU A 216 -8.88 -3.65 13.42
CA LEU A 216 -9.87 -4.73 13.42
C LEU A 216 -9.27 -6.03 12.89
N GLY A 217 -9.35 -7.10 13.69
CA GLY A 217 -8.94 -8.45 13.31
C GLY A 217 -10.07 -9.46 13.48
N LEU A 218 -10.43 -10.19 12.42
CA LEU A 218 -11.39 -11.30 12.48
C LEU A 218 -10.68 -12.64 12.34
N ASN A 219 -10.84 -13.52 13.34
CA ASN A 219 -10.17 -14.81 13.47
C ASN A 219 -8.61 -14.83 13.47
N PRO A 220 -7.86 -13.85 14.02
CA PRO A 220 -6.41 -13.98 14.18
C PRO A 220 -6.03 -14.74 15.48
N PRO A 221 -5.39 -15.92 15.42
CA PRO A 221 -4.74 -16.58 16.56
C PRO A 221 -3.97 -15.64 17.50
N ALA A 222 -3.19 -14.70 16.95
CA ALA A 222 -2.56 -13.61 17.69
C ALA A 222 -2.88 -12.24 17.08
N PHE A 223 -3.51 -11.36 17.88
CA PHE A 223 -3.82 -9.98 17.55
C PHE A 223 -2.99 -9.01 18.40
N GLN A 224 -2.36 -8.01 17.77
CA GLN A 224 -1.62 -6.94 18.45
C GLN A 224 -1.92 -5.57 17.82
N ALA A 225 -2.42 -4.63 18.63
CA ALA A 225 -2.61 -3.23 18.24
C ALA A 225 -1.87 -2.26 19.19
N LEU A 226 -1.10 -1.33 18.64
CA LEU A 226 -0.33 -0.34 19.40
C LEU A 226 -0.53 1.07 18.83
N GLY A 227 -0.98 2.00 19.67
CA GLY A 227 -1.17 3.41 19.34
C GLY A 227 -0.33 4.32 20.25
N LEU A 228 0.54 5.16 19.67
CA LEU A 228 1.30 6.17 20.41
C LEU A 228 0.74 7.57 20.12
N ASN A 229 0.24 8.22 21.18
CA ASN A 229 -0.41 9.53 21.18
C ASN A 229 -1.70 9.73 20.33
N PRO A 230 -2.54 8.72 20.01
CA PRO A 230 -3.78 8.99 19.28
C PRO A 230 -4.89 9.52 20.21
N PRO A 231 -5.50 10.69 19.92
CA PRO A 231 -6.66 11.23 20.65
C PRO A 231 -7.82 10.24 20.81
N THR A 232 -8.06 9.41 19.78
CA THR A 232 -8.97 8.26 19.85
C THR A 232 -8.26 6.97 19.43
N PHE A 233 -8.33 5.95 20.28
CA PHE A 233 -7.82 4.60 20.02
C PHE A 233 -8.97 3.59 20.06
N GLN A 234 -9.15 2.82 18.99
CA GLN A 234 -10.12 1.73 18.92
C GLN A 234 -9.47 0.45 18.41
N SER A 235 -9.63 -0.64 19.17
CA SER A 235 -9.08 -1.95 18.86
C SER A 235 -10.13 -3.05 19.05
N LEU A 236 -10.40 -3.83 18.00
CA LEU A 236 -11.41 -4.90 18.01
C LEU A 236 -10.85 -6.22 17.46
N GLY A 237 -10.89 -7.27 18.27
CA GLY A 237 -10.49 -8.63 17.89
C GLY A 237 -11.64 -9.61 18.07
N LEU A 238 -12.05 -10.30 17.01
CA LEU A 238 -13.06 -11.36 17.08
C LEU A 238 -12.38 -12.73 16.92
N ASN A 239 -12.70 -13.68 17.81
CA ASN A 239 -12.13 -15.03 17.83
C ASN A 239 -10.59 -14.99 17.84
N SER A 240 -10.03 -14.26 18.80
CA SER A 240 -8.58 -14.00 18.90
C SER A 240 -8.00 -14.65 20.17
N PRO A 241 -7.57 -15.93 20.14
CA PRO A 241 -7.01 -16.65 21.28
C PRO A 241 -6.01 -15.87 22.14
N ALA A 242 -5.10 -15.12 21.50
CA ALA A 242 -4.30 -14.09 22.15
C ALA A 242 -4.66 -12.71 21.57
N PHE A 243 -5.17 -11.81 22.42
CA PHE A 243 -5.48 -10.43 22.06
C PHE A 243 -4.66 -9.46 22.94
N GLN A 244 -3.94 -8.55 22.29
CA GLN A 244 -3.20 -7.47 22.95
C GLN A 244 -3.54 -6.11 22.32
N SER A 245 -3.90 -5.14 23.15
CA SER A 245 -3.98 -3.73 22.74
C SER A 245 -3.26 -2.80 23.74
N LEU A 246 -2.56 -1.80 23.21
CA LEU A 246 -1.81 -0.83 23.99
C LEU A 246 -1.96 0.57 23.41
N GLY A 247 -2.48 1.50 24.21
CA GLY A 247 -2.60 2.92 23.87
C GLY A 247 -1.82 3.77 24.87
N LEU A 248 -0.92 4.62 24.37
CA LEU A 248 -0.20 5.61 25.17
C LEU A 248 -0.69 7.01 24.83
N ASN A 249 -1.01 7.80 25.86
CA ASN A 249 -1.54 9.16 25.76
C ASN A 249 -2.79 9.24 24.86
N SER A 250 -3.79 8.40 25.16
CA SER A 250 -5.05 8.30 24.41
C SER A 250 -6.24 8.80 25.24
N PRO A 251 -6.62 10.10 25.12
CA PRO A 251 -7.82 10.69 25.72
C PRO A 251 -9.07 9.80 25.71
N ALA A 252 -9.38 9.17 24.58
CA ALA A 252 -10.38 8.10 24.50
C ALA A 252 -9.74 6.79 24.03
N PHE A 253 -9.70 5.79 24.91
CA PHE A 253 -9.20 4.45 24.64
C PHE A 253 -10.34 3.43 24.69
N GLN A 254 -10.52 2.65 23.63
CA GLN A 254 -11.50 1.58 23.53
C GLN A 254 -10.87 0.29 22.99
N SER A 255 -11.15 -0.82 23.67
CA SER A 255 -10.58 -2.13 23.39
C SER A 255 -11.62 -3.23 23.63
N LEU A 256 -11.89 -4.05 22.62
CA LEU A 256 -12.90 -5.11 22.68
C LEU A 256 -12.36 -6.41 22.05
N GLY A 257 -12.36 -7.48 22.84
CA GLY A 257 -12.04 -8.83 22.40
C GLY A 257 -13.25 -9.75 22.61
N LEU A 258 -13.66 -10.47 21.57
CA LEU A 258 -14.66 -11.55 21.69
C LEU A 258 -13.99 -12.91 21.50
N ASN A 259 -14.30 -13.87 22.37
CA ASN A 259 -13.80 -15.25 22.32
C ASN A 259 -12.26 -15.29 22.29
N SER A 260 -11.64 -14.75 23.34
CA SER A 260 -10.18 -14.58 23.46
C SER A 260 -9.67 -15.26 24.72
N HIS A 261 -8.89 -16.35 24.60
CA HIS A 261 -8.41 -17.09 25.78
C HIS A 261 -7.56 -16.19 26.70
N ALA A 262 -6.69 -15.37 26.13
CA ALA A 262 -5.96 -14.32 26.83
C ALA A 262 -6.28 -12.95 26.22
N PHE A 263 -6.85 -12.06 27.03
CA PHE A 263 -7.12 -10.66 26.70
C PHE A 263 -6.24 -9.73 27.55
N GLN A 264 -5.44 -8.90 26.90
CA GLN A 264 -4.63 -7.88 27.54
C GLN A 264 -4.86 -6.51 26.88
N SER A 265 -5.13 -5.50 27.71
CA SER A 265 -5.50 -4.16 27.24
C SER A 265 -4.94 -3.11 28.19
N LEU A 266 -3.91 -2.37 27.78
CA LEU A 266 -3.24 -1.37 28.62
C LEU A 266 -3.44 0.04 28.03
N GLY A 267 -4.02 0.94 28.83
CA GLY A 267 -4.13 2.36 28.52
C GLY A 267 -3.25 3.18 29.47
N LEU A 268 -2.31 3.93 28.93
CA LEU A 268 -1.48 4.87 29.69
C LEU A 268 -1.95 6.31 29.44
N ASN A 269 -2.27 7.01 30.52
CA ASN A 269 -2.89 8.33 30.57
C ASN A 269 -4.23 8.49 29.80
N PRO A 270 -5.24 7.60 29.97
CA PRO A 270 -6.56 7.75 29.33
C PRO A 270 -7.62 8.38 30.26
N PRO A 271 -8.01 9.65 30.08
CA PRO A 271 -9.23 10.24 30.64
C PRO A 271 -10.50 9.41 30.47
N ALA A 272 -10.68 8.73 29.33
CA ALA A 272 -11.76 7.78 29.10
C ALA A 272 -11.19 6.42 28.64
N PHE A 273 -11.43 5.36 29.42
CA PHE A 273 -10.90 4.03 29.19
C PHE A 273 -12.02 2.98 29.19
N GLN A 274 -12.13 2.20 28.11
CA GLN A 274 -13.00 1.03 28.02
C GLN A 274 -12.21 -0.17 27.50
N ALA A 275 -12.25 -1.27 28.26
CA ALA A 275 -11.64 -2.54 27.89
C ALA A 275 -12.59 -3.69 28.23
N LEU A 276 -12.95 -4.51 27.24
CA LEU A 276 -13.94 -5.58 27.38
C LEU A 276 -13.44 -6.87 26.69
N GLY A 277 -13.34 -7.96 27.45
CA GLY A 277 -12.92 -9.27 26.96
C GLY A 277 -14.04 -10.29 27.16
N LEU A 278 -15.01 -10.34 26.25
CA LEU A 278 -16.14 -11.27 26.37
C LEU A 278 -15.70 -12.69 26.00
N ASN A 279 -16.14 -13.67 26.79
CA ASN A 279 -15.69 -15.06 26.73
C ASN A 279 -14.15 -15.17 26.78
N SER A 280 -13.54 -14.57 27.81
CA SER A 280 -12.11 -14.66 28.07
C SER A 280 -11.80 -15.45 29.34
N HIS A 281 -10.69 -16.21 29.31
CA HIS A 281 -10.25 -17.06 30.43
C HIS A 281 -9.17 -16.37 31.29
N ALA A 282 -8.32 -15.55 30.67
CA ALA A 282 -7.41 -14.64 31.33
C ALA A 282 -7.66 -13.22 30.80
N PHE A 283 -7.87 -12.27 31.72
CA PHE A 283 -8.25 -10.90 31.41
C PHE A 283 -7.38 -9.92 32.20
N GLN A 284 -6.75 -8.96 31.53
CA GLN A 284 -5.95 -7.90 32.13
C GLN A 284 -6.28 -6.56 31.47
N SER A 285 -6.85 -5.61 32.23
CA SER A 285 -7.24 -4.29 31.69
C SER A 285 -6.81 -3.07 32.54
N PRO A 286 -5.52 -2.90 32.87
CA PRO A 286 -5.05 -1.69 33.55
C PRO A 286 -5.22 -0.45 32.68
N GLY A 287 -6.05 0.50 33.14
CA GLY A 287 -5.93 1.91 32.79
C GLY A 287 -5.09 2.59 33.86
N LEU A 288 -3.89 3.08 33.51
CA LEU A 288 -3.03 3.81 34.45
C LEU A 288 -3.04 5.30 34.08
N ASN A 289 -3.50 6.11 35.03
CA ASN A 289 -3.43 7.57 34.97
C ASN A 289 -2.67 8.05 36.22
N PRO A 290 -1.67 8.95 36.12
CA PRO A 290 -1.24 9.72 37.28
C PRO A 290 -2.46 10.49 37.83
N PRO A 291 -2.58 10.69 39.17
CA PRO A 291 -3.89 10.79 39.83
C PRO A 291 -4.83 11.96 39.45
N GLU A 292 -6.11 11.68 39.10
CA GLU A 292 -7.32 12.50 39.40
C GLU A 292 -8.66 11.84 38.92
N PHE A 293 -9.84 12.33 39.35
CA PHE A 293 -11.14 11.57 39.33
C PHE A 293 -12.43 12.43 39.30
N HIS A 294 -13.43 12.16 38.42
CA HIS A 294 -14.84 12.64 38.55
C HIS A 294 -15.89 11.83 37.69
N HIS A 295 -16.34 10.66 38.20
CA HIS A 295 -17.54 9.82 37.85
C HIS A 295 -17.66 9.11 36.46
N TRP A 296 -17.85 7.78 36.30
CA TRP A 296 -18.41 6.63 37.12
C TRP A 296 -17.64 5.26 36.84
N ASP A 297 -17.97 3.99 37.21
CA ASP A 297 -19.16 3.28 37.79
C ASP A 297 -19.47 1.81 37.24
N SER A 298 -19.09 0.64 37.82
CA SER A 298 -19.54 -0.76 37.41
C SER A 298 -19.10 -2.00 38.28
N ILE A 299 -19.91 -3.09 38.39
CA ILE A 299 -19.56 -4.40 39.06
C ILE A 299 -20.45 -5.66 38.72
N LEU A 300 -19.97 -6.92 38.87
CA LEU A 300 -20.73 -8.22 38.78
C LEU A 300 -20.05 -9.43 39.51
N ARG A 301 -20.70 -10.61 39.79
CA ARG A 301 -20.15 -11.72 40.66
C ARG A 301 -20.66 -13.19 40.47
N HIS A 302 -19.82 -14.16 40.88
CA HIS A 302 -20.16 -15.55 41.29
C HIS A 302 -19.39 -15.90 42.59
N SER A 303 -19.92 -16.76 43.48
CA SER A 303 -19.34 -17.03 44.81
C SER A 303 -19.19 -18.52 45.11
N ASN A 304 -17.95 -18.96 45.40
CA ASN A 304 -17.68 -20.32 45.88
C ASN A 304 -17.44 -20.30 47.40
N HIS A 305 -18.21 -21.09 48.14
CA HIS A 305 -17.77 -21.58 49.45
C HIS A 305 -16.67 -22.63 49.27
N TRP A 306 -15.87 -22.80 50.32
CA TRP A 306 -15.06 -23.98 50.57
C TRP A 306 -15.55 -24.56 51.91
N ASP A 307 -15.78 -25.87 51.94
CA ASP A 307 -15.75 -26.70 53.16
C ASP A 307 -14.33 -27.29 53.31
#